data_AF-A0A239P004-F1
#
_entry.id   AF-A0A239P004-F1
#
_cell.length_a   1.000
_cell.length_b   1.000
_cell.length_c   1.000
_cell.angle_alpha   90.00
_cell.angle_beta   90.00
_cell.angle_gamma   90.00
#
_symmetry.space_group_name_H-M   'P 1'
#
loop_
_entity.id
_entity.type
_entity.pdbx_description
1 polymer ?
#
loop_
_entity_poly.entity_id
_entity_poly.type
_entity_poly.pdbx_seq_one_letter_code
_entity_poly.pdbx_strand_id
1 'polypeptide(L)'
;LKNTSYVHPRTTITGSYAHGYLRQDDTTLPLVDSTEQTVSWAQSAGAVISNAADLNRFFSALVTGKLVPAAQLQQMMAMVPVNADGTQSYGLGLRARKLSCGVTVYGHTGTVQGFYTYAFTTADGKRSMTSMANTSNNGTVNTILGGTLEAAFCGTTTAKATTLKTTEGETYTEDIAPQIVRR
;
A
#
# COMPACT_ATOMS: atom_id res chain seq x y z
N LEU A 1 10.54 16.15 3.30
CA LEU A 1 9.97 14.91 3.86
C LEU A 1 10.92 14.49 4.98
N LYS A 2 10.48 14.49 6.25
CA LYS A 2 11.41 14.39 7.40
C LYS A 2 11.72 12.95 7.82
N ASN A 3 10.85 12.01 7.45
CA ASN A 3 10.91 10.59 7.76
C ASN A 3 11.11 9.75 6.49
N THR A 4 11.59 10.38 5.42
CA THR A 4 11.87 9.72 4.14
C THR A 4 13.37 9.71 3.91
N SER A 5 13.92 8.54 3.60
CA SER A 5 15.35 8.37 3.37
C SER A 5 15.62 7.31 2.31
N TYR A 6 16.74 7.46 1.62
CA TYR A 6 17.33 6.43 0.76
C TYR A 6 18.73 6.13 1.31
N VAL A 7 18.92 4.94 1.88
CA VAL A 7 20.12 4.58 2.66
C VAL A 7 20.89 3.40 2.09
N HIS A 8 20.50 2.91 0.92
CA HIS A 8 21.17 1.80 0.23
C HIS A 8 22.70 2.01 0.17
N PRO A 9 23.54 1.01 0.49
CA PRO A 9 23.21 -0.40 0.80
C PRO A 9 23.04 -0.72 2.29
N ARG A 10 22.91 0.27 3.16
CA ARG A 10 22.73 0.05 4.61
C ARG A 10 21.48 -0.79 4.88
N THR A 11 21.57 -1.72 5.83
CA THR A 11 20.46 -2.61 6.22
C THR A 11 19.56 -2.02 7.29
N THR A 12 20.07 -1.06 8.09
CA THR A 12 19.38 -0.54 9.26
C THR A 12 18.39 0.58 8.93
N ILE A 13 17.24 0.56 9.61
CA ILE A 13 16.24 1.62 9.59
C ILE A 13 16.44 2.48 10.85
N THR A 14 16.47 3.80 10.71
CA THR A 14 16.67 4.72 11.83
C THR A 14 15.34 5.28 12.35
N GLY A 15 15.22 5.48 13.67
CA GLY A 15 14.01 6.03 14.31
C GLY A 15 13.03 4.92 14.74
N SER A 16 11.76 5.29 14.97
CA SER A 16 10.71 4.31 15.24
C SER A 16 10.18 3.75 13.92
N TYR A 17 10.22 2.43 13.77
CA TYR A 17 9.75 1.70 12.58
C TYR A 17 8.98 0.44 12.98
N ALA A 18 8.15 -0.04 12.05
CA ALA A 18 7.54 -1.36 12.17
C ALA A 18 8.51 -2.44 11.69
N HIS A 19 8.60 -3.56 12.39
CA HIS A 19 9.23 -4.77 11.88
C HIS A 19 8.38 -5.36 10.75
N GLY A 20 9.03 -5.84 9.70
CA GLY A 20 8.39 -6.48 8.55
C GLY A 20 8.51 -7.99 8.60
N TYR A 21 7.41 -8.70 8.36
CA TYR A 21 7.34 -10.15 8.48
C TYR A 21 7.01 -10.82 7.14
N LEU A 22 7.99 -11.45 6.50
CA LEU A 22 7.79 -12.21 5.27
C LEU A 22 7.02 -13.51 5.54
N ARG A 23 5.90 -13.69 4.84
CA ARG A 23 5.18 -14.96 4.79
C ARG A 23 5.95 -15.95 3.90
N GLN A 24 6.24 -17.12 4.42
CA GLN A 24 6.84 -18.20 3.63
C GLN A 24 5.79 -18.88 2.73
N ASP A 25 6.23 -19.47 1.63
CA ASP A 25 5.36 -20.22 0.71
C ASP A 25 4.77 -21.46 1.39
N ASP A 26 5.58 -22.16 2.20
CA ASP A 26 5.05 -23.16 3.12
C ASP A 26 4.30 -22.45 4.26
N THR A 27 2.99 -22.62 4.25
CA THR A 27 2.13 -21.95 5.20
C THR A 27 2.15 -22.53 6.62
N THR A 28 2.82 -23.64 6.82
CA THR A 28 3.00 -24.23 8.16
C THR A 28 4.21 -23.63 8.90
N LEU A 29 5.14 -23.01 8.18
CA LEU A 29 6.34 -22.40 8.76
C LEU A 29 6.06 -21.02 9.38
N PRO A 30 6.84 -20.63 10.42
CA PRO A 30 6.71 -19.33 11.04
C PRO A 30 7.04 -18.19 10.07
N LEU A 31 6.56 -16.98 10.39
CA LEU A 31 6.95 -15.77 9.67
C LEU A 31 8.44 -15.47 9.86
N VAL A 32 9.07 -14.90 8.85
CA VAL A 32 10.48 -14.50 8.87
C VAL A 32 10.56 -12.99 9.08
N ASP A 33 11.27 -12.52 10.10
CA ASP A 33 11.60 -11.10 10.22
C ASP A 33 12.54 -10.71 9.07
N SER A 34 12.05 -9.85 8.17
CA SER A 34 12.74 -9.38 6.98
C SER A 34 12.97 -7.86 7.00
N THR A 35 13.01 -7.27 8.20
CA THR A 35 13.10 -5.82 8.42
C THR A 35 14.40 -5.24 7.89
N GLU A 36 15.54 -5.87 8.21
CA GLU A 36 16.86 -5.38 7.84
C GLU A 36 17.39 -6.10 6.60
N GLN A 37 17.56 -5.36 5.52
CA GLN A 37 18.12 -5.85 4.27
C GLN A 37 18.70 -4.70 3.46
N THR A 38 19.62 -5.00 2.54
CA THR A 38 20.28 -3.96 1.72
C THR A 38 19.34 -3.34 0.69
N VAL A 39 18.24 -4.03 0.38
CA VAL A 39 17.28 -3.74 -0.73
C VAL A 39 18.03 -3.49 -2.06
N SER A 40 19.24 -4.05 -2.20
CA SER A 40 20.13 -3.83 -3.34
C SER A 40 19.61 -4.45 -4.63
N TRP A 41 18.66 -5.36 -4.52
CA TRP A 41 18.00 -5.99 -5.66
C TRP A 41 16.95 -5.06 -6.31
N ALA A 42 16.45 -4.05 -5.58
CA ALA A 42 15.48 -3.08 -6.10
C ALA A 42 16.09 -1.69 -6.33
N GLN A 43 16.95 -1.21 -5.41
CA GLN A 43 17.56 0.13 -5.49
C GLN A 43 16.52 1.23 -5.83
N SER A 44 16.70 1.95 -6.94
CA SER A 44 15.80 3.01 -7.38
C SER A 44 14.36 2.55 -7.64
N ALA A 45 14.13 1.24 -7.80
CA ALA A 45 12.79 0.67 -7.95
C ALA A 45 12.05 0.49 -6.62
N GLY A 46 12.72 0.50 -5.45
CA GLY A 46 12.04 0.13 -4.20
C GLY A 46 12.75 0.34 -2.85
N ALA A 47 13.94 0.94 -2.80
CA ALA A 47 14.72 1.06 -1.56
C ALA A 47 14.45 2.34 -0.71
N VAL A 48 13.40 3.09 -1.02
CA VAL A 48 13.02 4.27 -0.23
C VAL A 48 12.30 3.82 1.04
N ILE A 49 12.74 4.33 2.19
CA ILE A 49 12.06 4.22 3.48
C ILE A 49 11.23 5.49 3.68
N SER A 50 9.98 5.38 4.15
CA SER A 50 9.11 6.53 4.40
C SER A 50 8.04 6.23 5.46
N ASN A 51 7.19 7.22 5.75
CA ASN A 51 5.96 7.03 6.53
C ASN A 51 4.73 7.56 5.78
N ALA A 52 3.54 7.30 6.33
CA ALA A 52 2.27 7.69 5.73
C ALA A 52 2.15 9.21 5.51
N ALA A 53 2.60 10.03 6.47
CA ALA A 53 2.52 11.48 6.38
C ALA A 53 3.37 12.05 5.23
N ASP A 54 4.60 11.58 5.09
CA ASP A 54 5.50 12.05 4.03
C ASP A 54 5.09 11.51 2.65
N LEU A 55 4.59 10.27 2.55
CA LEU A 55 4.03 9.74 1.29
C LEU A 55 2.78 10.51 0.86
N ASN A 56 1.86 10.82 1.78
CA ASN A 56 0.69 11.65 1.49
C ASN A 56 1.08 13.04 0.98
N ARG A 57 2.12 13.65 1.59
CA ARG A 57 2.65 14.95 1.17
C ARG A 57 3.32 14.87 -0.20
N PHE A 58 4.09 13.83 -0.46
CA PHE A 58 4.75 13.62 -1.75
C PHE A 58 3.75 13.50 -2.89
N PHE A 59 2.78 12.58 -2.78
CA PHE A 59 1.81 12.35 -3.86
C PHE A 59 0.88 13.56 -4.05
N SER A 60 0.43 14.22 -2.98
CA SER A 60 -0.35 15.47 -3.08
C SER A 60 0.43 16.57 -3.80
N ALA A 61 1.71 16.76 -3.47
CA ALA A 61 2.57 17.75 -4.14
C ALA A 61 2.84 17.39 -5.61
N LEU A 62 3.00 16.10 -5.92
CA LEU A 62 3.24 15.61 -7.26
C LEU A 62 2.06 15.90 -8.19
N VAL A 63 0.85 15.44 -7.83
CA VAL A 63 -0.34 15.58 -8.69
C VAL A 63 -0.80 17.04 -8.82
N THR A 64 -0.42 17.90 -7.88
CA THR A 64 -0.70 19.34 -7.94
C THR A 64 0.39 20.14 -8.65
N GLY A 65 1.36 19.48 -9.29
CA GLY A 65 2.37 20.13 -10.13
C GLY A 65 3.43 20.92 -9.36
N LYS A 66 3.64 20.61 -8.07
CA LYS A 66 4.65 21.30 -7.24
C LYS A 66 6.05 20.73 -7.38
N LEU A 67 6.19 19.54 -7.97
CA LEU A 67 7.47 18.81 -8.03
C LEU A 67 8.09 18.79 -9.43
N VAL A 68 7.28 18.92 -10.48
CA VAL A 68 7.72 18.89 -11.88
C VAL A 68 6.94 19.94 -12.68
N PRO A 69 7.50 20.50 -13.77
CA PRO A 69 6.76 21.45 -14.59
C PRO A 69 5.54 20.80 -15.26
N ALA A 70 4.57 21.64 -15.63
CA ALA A 70 3.26 21.19 -16.10
C ALA A 70 3.33 20.21 -17.29
N ALA A 71 4.23 20.44 -18.24
CA ALA A 71 4.41 19.56 -19.40
C ALA A 71 4.87 18.15 -18.97
N GLN A 72 5.81 18.03 -18.02
CA GLN A 72 6.26 16.74 -17.49
C GLN A 72 5.16 16.06 -16.67
N LEU A 73 4.37 16.82 -15.89
CA LEU A 73 3.23 16.25 -15.16
C LEU A 73 2.20 15.66 -16.13
N GLN A 74 1.89 16.36 -17.23
CA GLN A 74 0.99 15.85 -18.27
C GLN A 74 1.52 14.54 -18.87
N GLN A 75 2.82 14.44 -19.16
CA GLN A 75 3.43 13.19 -19.62
C GLN A 75 3.35 12.08 -18.57
N MET A 76 3.63 12.41 -17.30
CA MET A 76 3.54 11.45 -16.19
C MET A 76 2.13 10.89 -16.01
N MET A 77 1.11 11.72 -16.25
CA MET A 77 -0.31 11.37 -16.11
C MET A 77 -0.97 10.89 -17.41
N ALA A 78 -0.19 10.65 -18.48
CA ALA A 78 -0.69 9.99 -19.68
C ALA A 78 -0.90 8.49 -19.40
N MET A 79 -2.11 8.15 -18.91
CA MET A 79 -2.44 6.83 -18.37
C MET A 79 -2.74 5.79 -19.44
N VAL A 80 -2.13 4.61 -19.32
CA VAL A 80 -2.41 3.42 -20.15
C VAL A 80 -3.13 2.36 -19.29
N PRO A 81 -4.29 1.82 -19.72
CA PRO A 81 -4.97 0.75 -18.99
C PRO A 81 -4.08 -0.49 -18.79
N VAL A 82 -4.13 -1.09 -17.59
CA VAL A 82 -3.35 -2.30 -17.23
C VAL A 82 -4.23 -3.48 -16.83
N ASN A 83 -5.56 -3.35 -16.93
CA ASN A 83 -6.52 -4.43 -16.73
C ASN A 83 -7.72 -4.29 -17.70
N ALA A 84 -8.44 -5.40 -17.89
CA ALA A 84 -9.47 -5.51 -18.93
C ALA A 84 -10.66 -4.57 -18.73
N ASP A 85 -11.03 -4.25 -17.49
CA ASP A 85 -12.15 -3.36 -17.17
C ASP A 85 -11.76 -1.87 -17.16
N GLY A 86 -10.48 -1.54 -17.40
CA GLY A 86 -9.96 -0.17 -17.43
C GLY A 86 -10.00 0.56 -16.07
N THR A 87 -10.21 -0.14 -14.96
CA THR A 87 -10.24 0.47 -13.62
C THR A 87 -8.84 0.73 -13.06
N GLN A 88 -7.80 0.15 -13.67
CA GLN A 88 -6.41 0.38 -13.31
C GLN A 88 -5.62 0.82 -14.54
N SER A 89 -4.81 1.85 -14.36
CA SER A 89 -3.94 2.38 -15.41
C SER A 89 -2.58 2.77 -14.87
N TYR A 90 -1.59 2.90 -15.75
CA TYR A 90 -0.21 3.21 -15.42
C TYR A 90 0.33 4.30 -16.36
N GLY A 91 0.97 5.32 -15.79
CA GLY A 91 1.69 6.38 -16.50
C GLY A 91 3.20 6.25 -16.29
N LEU A 92 3.94 7.36 -16.22
CA LEU A 92 5.39 7.29 -15.99
C LEU A 92 5.69 7.15 -14.49
N GLY A 93 5.72 5.92 -13.97
CA GLY A 93 5.99 5.65 -12.55
C GLY A 93 4.83 6.03 -11.62
N LEU A 94 3.61 6.14 -12.17
CA LEU A 94 2.41 6.54 -11.44
C LEU A 94 1.24 5.60 -11.79
N ARG A 95 0.54 5.10 -10.79
CA ARG A 95 -0.68 4.29 -10.94
C ARG A 95 -1.91 5.19 -10.83
N ALA A 96 -2.94 4.86 -11.60
CA ALA A 96 -4.30 5.34 -11.40
C ALA A 96 -5.23 4.17 -11.07
N ARG A 97 -6.17 4.39 -10.15
CA ARG A 97 -7.24 3.44 -9.81
C ARG A 97 -8.58 4.15 -9.79
N LYS A 98 -9.53 3.68 -10.60
CA LYS A 98 -10.93 4.10 -10.56
C LYS A 98 -11.66 3.26 -9.52
N LEU A 99 -12.18 3.91 -8.50
CA LEU A 99 -12.90 3.29 -7.38
C LEU A 99 -14.39 3.11 -7.70
N SER A 100 -15.08 2.32 -6.88
CA SER A 100 -16.49 1.97 -7.04
C SER A 100 -17.41 3.19 -7.13
N CYS A 101 -17.09 4.27 -6.41
CA CYS A 101 -17.84 5.53 -6.44
C CYS A 101 -17.50 6.45 -7.63
N GLY A 102 -16.70 5.99 -8.59
CA GLY A 102 -16.31 6.75 -9.79
C GLY A 102 -15.13 7.71 -9.58
N VAL A 103 -14.62 7.86 -8.35
CA VAL A 103 -13.41 8.63 -8.04
C VAL A 103 -12.18 7.91 -8.58
N THR A 104 -11.32 8.62 -9.31
CA THR A 104 -9.99 8.13 -9.69
C THR A 104 -8.94 8.67 -8.73
N VAL A 105 -8.12 7.78 -8.19
CA VAL A 105 -7.00 8.11 -7.31
C VAL A 105 -5.66 7.78 -7.98
N TYR A 106 -4.63 8.55 -7.63
CA TYR A 106 -3.30 8.55 -8.25
C TYR A 106 -2.23 8.28 -7.21
N GLY A 107 -1.26 7.42 -7.50
CA GLY A 107 -0.28 7.04 -6.51
C GLY A 107 0.55 5.82 -6.91
N HIS A 108 0.91 4.99 -5.94
CA HIS A 108 1.60 3.74 -6.23
C HIS A 108 1.36 2.68 -5.13
N THR A 109 1.57 1.42 -5.48
CA THR A 109 1.62 0.29 -4.55
C THR A 109 3.07 -0.12 -4.28
N GLY A 110 3.37 -0.64 -3.11
CA GLY A 110 4.70 -1.13 -2.74
C GLY A 110 4.63 -2.55 -2.24
N THR A 111 5.56 -3.38 -2.69
CA THR A 111 5.80 -4.72 -2.14
C THR A 111 7.31 -4.90 -2.01
N VAL A 112 7.77 -5.04 -0.77
CA VAL A 112 9.11 -5.48 -0.39
C VAL A 112 8.95 -6.50 0.73
N GLN A 113 9.95 -7.36 0.97
CA GLN A 113 9.82 -8.45 1.94
C GLN A 113 9.40 -7.89 3.32
N GLY A 114 8.25 -8.35 3.80
CA GLY A 114 7.67 -7.93 5.07
C GLY A 114 6.83 -6.64 5.03
N PHE A 115 6.62 -6.02 3.87
CA PHE A 115 5.85 -4.78 3.78
C PHE A 115 5.01 -4.68 2.49
N TYR A 116 3.70 -4.51 2.67
CA TYR A 116 2.78 -4.02 1.63
C TYR A 116 2.43 -2.57 1.90
N THR A 117 2.41 -1.73 0.86
CA THR A 117 2.04 -0.31 0.95
C THR A 117 1.07 0.10 -0.16
N TYR A 118 0.08 0.91 0.17
CA TYR A 118 -0.73 1.66 -0.78
C TYR A 118 -0.63 3.13 -0.42
N ALA A 119 -0.26 3.99 -1.37
CA ALA A 119 -0.18 5.43 -1.16
C ALA A 119 -0.80 6.15 -2.35
N PHE A 120 -1.95 6.78 -2.15
CA PHE A 120 -2.77 7.37 -3.21
C PHE A 120 -3.38 8.71 -2.79
N THR A 121 -3.68 9.55 -3.78
CA THR A 121 -4.31 10.86 -3.61
C THR A 121 -5.34 11.15 -4.70
N THR A 122 -6.29 12.05 -4.45
CA THR A 122 -7.21 12.56 -5.48
C THR A 122 -6.46 13.41 -6.51
N ALA A 123 -7.04 13.59 -7.71
CA ALA A 123 -6.42 14.39 -8.78
C ALA A 123 -6.06 15.82 -8.35
N ASP A 124 -6.84 16.41 -7.44
CA ASP A 124 -6.61 17.75 -6.89
C ASP A 124 -5.66 17.76 -5.68
N GLY A 125 -5.16 16.60 -5.26
CA GLY A 125 -4.23 16.43 -4.15
C GLY A 125 -4.83 16.73 -2.77
N LYS A 126 -6.13 16.99 -2.64
CA LYS A 126 -6.76 17.43 -1.38
C LYS A 126 -7.05 16.29 -0.41
N ARG A 127 -7.25 15.07 -0.91
CA ARG A 127 -7.43 13.87 -0.09
C ARG A 127 -6.33 12.88 -0.43
N SER A 128 -5.53 12.53 0.56
CA SER A 128 -4.46 11.53 0.43
C SER A 128 -4.63 10.46 1.49
N MET A 129 -4.26 9.25 1.13
CA MET A 129 -4.33 8.09 2.00
C MET A 129 -3.11 7.21 1.75
N THR A 130 -2.47 6.81 2.84
CA THR A 130 -1.42 5.80 2.82
C THR A 130 -1.75 4.73 3.85
N SER A 131 -1.76 3.47 3.44
CA SER A 131 -1.90 2.31 4.31
C SER A 131 -0.73 1.35 4.12
N MET A 132 -0.40 0.64 5.18
CA MET A 132 0.72 -0.30 5.21
C MET A 132 0.32 -1.52 6.06
N ALA A 133 0.70 -2.70 5.59
CA ALA A 133 0.67 -3.92 6.38
C ALA A 133 2.10 -4.46 6.47
N ASN A 134 2.56 -4.78 7.68
CA ASN A 134 3.92 -5.24 7.94
C ASN A 134 4.08 -6.74 7.70
N THR A 135 3.55 -7.19 6.56
CA THR A 135 3.77 -8.53 6.02
C THR A 135 3.83 -8.47 4.49
N SER A 136 4.38 -9.50 3.86
CA SER A 136 4.35 -9.68 2.40
C SER A 136 4.18 -11.15 2.04
N ASN A 137 4.01 -11.47 0.76
CA ASN A 137 3.70 -12.82 0.25
C ASN A 137 2.41 -13.41 0.85
N ASN A 138 1.41 -12.54 1.05
CA ASN A 138 0.09 -12.91 1.54
C ASN A 138 -0.98 -12.16 0.72
N GLY A 139 -1.58 -12.86 -0.25
CA GLY A 139 -2.55 -12.28 -1.19
C GLY A 139 -3.82 -11.77 -0.51
N THR A 140 -4.26 -12.42 0.56
CA THR A 140 -5.43 -12.00 1.35
C THR A 140 -5.18 -10.66 2.02
N VAL A 141 -4.03 -10.51 2.71
CA VAL A 141 -3.67 -9.24 3.36
C VAL A 141 -3.51 -8.11 2.35
N ASN A 142 -2.85 -8.37 1.21
CA ASN A 142 -2.69 -7.36 0.15
C ASN A 142 -4.04 -6.91 -0.42
N THR A 143 -4.97 -7.84 -0.63
CA THR A 143 -6.33 -7.54 -1.11
C THR A 143 -7.11 -6.69 -0.11
N ILE A 144 -7.10 -7.06 1.17
CA ILE A 144 -7.74 -6.30 2.24
C ILE A 144 -7.14 -4.89 2.35
N LEU A 145 -5.81 -4.79 2.29
CA LEU A 145 -5.12 -3.50 2.31
C LEU A 145 -5.52 -2.63 1.12
N GLY A 146 -5.64 -3.19 -0.08
CA GLY A 146 -6.14 -2.47 -1.26
C GLY A 146 -7.58 -1.93 -1.08
N GLY A 147 -8.43 -2.65 -0.35
CA GLY A 147 -9.81 -2.25 -0.03
C GLY A 147 -9.91 -0.98 0.83
N THR A 148 -8.83 -0.60 1.52
CA THR A 148 -8.79 0.64 2.31
C THR A 148 -8.93 1.91 1.45
N LEU A 149 -8.61 1.84 0.15
CA LEU A 149 -8.87 2.94 -0.79
C LEU A 149 -10.37 3.22 -0.93
N GLU A 150 -11.21 2.19 -1.04
CA GLU A 150 -12.66 2.37 -1.13
C GLU A 150 -13.19 3.07 0.13
N ALA A 151 -12.83 2.57 1.30
CA ALA A 151 -13.26 3.15 2.57
C ALA A 151 -12.82 4.62 2.73
N ALA A 152 -11.59 4.96 2.35
CA ALA A 152 -11.02 6.30 2.53
C ALA A 152 -11.56 7.34 1.54
N PHE A 153 -11.84 6.95 0.30
CA PHE A 153 -12.19 7.88 -0.77
C PHE A 153 -13.68 7.90 -1.10
N CYS A 154 -14.35 6.75 -1.06
CA CYS A 154 -15.79 6.64 -1.33
C CYS A 154 -16.65 6.75 -0.07
N GLY A 155 -16.04 6.58 1.11
CA GLY A 155 -16.77 6.49 2.38
C GLY A 155 -17.51 5.16 2.52
N THR A 156 -18.06 4.92 3.71
CA THR A 156 -18.90 3.76 3.95
C THR A 156 -20.31 4.02 3.40
N THR A 157 -20.52 3.79 2.10
CA THR A 157 -21.76 3.10 1.75
C THR A 157 -21.63 1.74 2.42
N THR A 158 -22.63 1.26 3.15
CA THR A 158 -22.66 -0.07 3.77
C THR A 158 -22.34 -1.12 2.71
N ALA A 159 -21.05 -1.39 2.49
CA ALA A 159 -20.62 -2.30 1.45
C ALA A 159 -21.12 -3.65 1.91
N LYS A 160 -22.02 -4.25 1.12
CA LYS A 160 -22.36 -5.67 1.23
C LYS A 160 -21.06 -6.38 1.52
N ALA A 161 -20.95 -6.97 2.71
CA ALA A 161 -19.84 -7.82 3.07
C ALA A 161 -19.67 -8.81 1.92
N THR A 162 -18.64 -8.62 1.11
CA THR A 162 -18.28 -9.61 0.12
C THR A 162 -17.78 -10.77 0.95
N THR A 163 -18.66 -11.74 1.19
CA THR A 163 -18.31 -13.03 1.75
C THR A 163 -17.28 -13.61 0.80
N LEU A 164 -16.01 -13.51 1.16
CA LEU A 164 -14.97 -14.30 0.54
C LEU A 164 -15.39 -15.74 0.77
N LYS A 165 -15.69 -16.47 -0.32
CA LYS A 165 -15.87 -17.92 -0.24
C LYS A 165 -14.52 -18.50 0.19
N THR A 166 -14.36 -18.70 1.49
CA THR A 166 -13.46 -19.71 2.03
C THR A 166 -13.95 -21.03 1.48
N THR A 167 -13.13 -21.67 0.66
CA THR A 167 -13.29 -23.08 0.30
C THR A 167 -13.46 -23.86 1.60
N GLU A 168 -14.50 -24.69 1.65
CA GLU A 168 -14.98 -25.38 2.86
C GLU A 168 -13.88 -26.14 3.59
N GLY A 169 -13.83 -25.93 4.91
CA GLY A 169 -13.12 -26.80 5.83
C GLY A 169 -12.30 -26.06 6.87
N GLU A 170 -12.95 -25.27 7.75
CA GLU A 170 -12.64 -25.13 9.19
C GLU A 170 -13.33 -23.87 9.75
N THR A 171 -14.13 -24.06 10.78
CA THR A 171 -14.82 -23.02 11.53
C THR A 171 -13.82 -22.18 12.33
N TYR A 172 -13.79 -20.87 12.10
CA TYR A 172 -13.17 -19.91 13.02
C TYR A 172 -14.20 -18.86 13.42
N THR A 173 -14.52 -18.85 14.71
CA THR A 173 -15.26 -17.80 15.39
C THR A 173 -14.47 -16.50 15.34
N GLU A 174 -15.06 -15.45 14.76
CA GLU A 174 -14.67 -14.08 15.09
C GLU A 174 -14.92 -13.88 16.59
N ASP A 175 -13.86 -13.80 17.40
CA ASP A 175 -14.04 -13.40 18.80
C ASP A 175 -12.95 -12.44 19.26
N ILE A 176 -13.45 -11.29 19.67
CA ILE A 176 -12.77 -10.24 20.42
C ILE A 176 -12.19 -10.89 21.69
N ALA A 177 -10.87 -10.90 21.79
CA ALA A 177 -10.04 -11.17 22.99
C ALA A 177 -10.74 -11.87 24.19
N PRO A 178 -10.65 -13.21 24.33
CA PRO A 178 -11.29 -13.89 25.44
C PRO A 178 -10.27 -14.47 26.44
N GLN A 179 -9.19 -13.79 26.86
CA GLN A 179 -8.26 -14.39 27.85
C GLN A 179 -7.71 -13.42 28.91
N ILE A 180 -8.57 -12.59 29.51
CA ILE A 180 -8.29 -12.03 30.85
C ILE A 180 -9.45 -12.41 31.77
N VAL A 181 -9.23 -13.43 32.61
CA VAL A 181 -10.07 -13.72 33.77
C VAL A 181 -9.28 -13.36 35.01
N ARG A 182 -9.81 -12.44 35.82
CA ARG A 182 -9.31 -12.13 37.16
C ARG A 182 -9.42 -13.37 38.07
N ARG A 183 -8.34 -13.68 38.77
CA ARG A 183 -8.35 -14.13 40.15
C ARG A 183 -7.42 -13.23 40.95
#